data_AF-A0A9D1KRZ6-F1
#
_entry.id   AF-A0A9D1KRZ6-F1
#
_cell.length_a   1.000
_cell.length_b   1.000
_cell.length_c   1.000
_cell.angle_alpha   90.00
_cell.angle_beta   90.00
_cell.angle_gamma   90.00
#
_symmetry.space_group_name_H-M   'P 1'
#
loop_
_entity.id
_entity.type
_entity.pdbx_description
1 polymer ?
#
loop_
_entity_poly.entity_id
_entity_poly.type
_entity_poly.pdbx_seq_one_letter_code
_entity_poly.pdbx_strand_id
1 'polypeptide(L)'
;MKVITKLSVMQDVALVTLNKVPASVDFVCKIFDRLDEEGINVDMISQSPLTGSYVSISFSTSSEEMVKVAALANEISREYPSVRPLISHNNVKISLYGEEMPKYHGIAASVFRVLKNCGTDV
;
A
#
# COMPACT_ATOMS: atom_id res chain seq x y z
N MET A 1 16.87 -18.57 -19.95
CA MET A 1 16.92 -18.23 -18.51
C MET A 1 15.60 -17.56 -18.14
N LYS A 2 14.93 -17.97 -17.05
CA LYS A 2 13.73 -17.27 -16.56
C LYS A 2 14.16 -16.15 -15.60
N VAL A 3 13.83 -14.89 -15.93
CA VAL A 3 14.23 -13.73 -15.12
C VAL A 3 13.36 -13.58 -13.87
N ILE A 4 12.05 -13.82 -14.01
CA ILE A 4 11.12 -13.97 -12.88
C ILE A 4 11.13 -15.45 -12.49
N THR A 5 11.46 -15.74 -11.23
CA THR A 5 11.59 -17.11 -10.71
C THR A 5 10.47 -17.49 -9.75
N LYS A 6 9.79 -16.51 -9.14
CA LYS A 6 8.69 -16.73 -8.20
C LYS A 6 7.56 -15.72 -8.42
N LEU A 7 6.33 -16.21 -8.29
CA LEU A 7 5.11 -15.41 -8.25
C LEU A 7 4.35 -15.79 -6.97
N SER A 8 3.88 -14.81 -6.22
CA SER A 8 2.97 -15.01 -5.10
C SER A 8 1.73 -14.14 -5.24
N VAL A 9 0.60 -14.65 -4.77
CA VAL A 9 -0.70 -13.96 -4.79
C VAL A 9 -1.21 -13.90 -3.37
N MET A 10 -1.65 -12.72 -2.95
CA MET A 10 -2.38 -12.50 -1.71
C MET A 10 -3.75 -11.93 -2.06
N GLN A 11 -4.80 -12.64 -1.67
CA GLN A 11 -6.19 -12.21 -1.85
C GLN A 11 -6.64 -11.37 -0.66
N ASP A 12 -7.81 -10.76 -0.79
CA ASP A 12 -8.49 -10.03 0.29
C ASP A 12 -7.61 -8.95 0.92
N VAL A 13 -6.94 -8.14 0.09
CA VAL A 13 -6.08 -7.05 0.55
C VAL A 13 -6.87 -5.74 0.63
N ALA A 14 -6.80 -5.09 1.79
CA ALA A 14 -7.21 -3.71 1.97
C ALA A 14 -6.02 -2.78 1.76
N LEU A 15 -6.17 -1.76 0.92
CA LEU A 15 -5.20 -0.70 0.69
C LEU A 15 -5.73 0.60 1.31
N VAL A 16 -4.99 1.10 2.29
CA VAL A 16 -5.29 2.37 2.96
C VAL A 16 -4.29 3.41 2.49
N THR A 17 -4.75 4.61 2.18
CA THR A 17 -3.90 5.74 1.79
C THR A 17 -4.26 6.97 2.60
N LEU A 18 -3.30 7.51 3.34
CA LEU A 18 -3.39 8.79 4.03
C LEU A 18 -2.76 9.86 3.14
N ASN A 19 -3.59 10.67 2.51
CA ASN A 19 -3.12 11.73 1.62
C ASN A 19 -2.82 13.02 2.37
N LYS A 20 -1.84 13.78 1.84
CA LYS A 20 -1.43 15.09 2.35
C LYS A 20 -1.09 15.09 3.84
N VAL A 21 -0.39 14.05 4.30
CA VAL A 21 0.10 13.97 5.66
C VAL A 21 1.40 14.78 5.82
N PRO A 22 1.66 15.38 6.99
CA PRO A 22 2.94 16.03 7.25
C PRO A 22 4.09 15.06 7.00
N ALA A 23 5.13 15.51 6.31
CA ALA A 23 6.35 14.73 6.11
C ALA A 23 7.23 14.74 7.37
N SER A 24 6.69 14.22 8.47
CA SER A 24 7.32 14.17 9.78
C SER A 24 7.36 12.73 10.28
N VAL A 25 8.52 12.29 10.76
CA VAL A 25 8.70 10.98 11.39
C VAL A 25 7.75 10.80 12.57
N ASP A 26 7.53 11.85 13.36
CA ASP A 26 6.62 11.80 14.52
C ASP A 26 5.19 11.44 14.10
N PHE A 27 4.73 11.99 12.97
CA PHE A 27 3.41 11.65 12.42
C PHE A 27 3.38 10.20 11.97
N VAL A 28 4.41 9.75 11.25
CA VAL A 28 4.49 8.37 10.75
C VAL A 28 4.51 7.36 11.92
N CYS A 29 5.37 7.56 12.91
CA CYS A 29 5.44 6.72 14.11
C CYS A 29 4.08 6.61 14.78
N LYS A 30 3.42 7.75 15.03
CA LYS A 30 2.11 7.77 15.68
C LYS A 30 1.04 6.99 14.91
N ILE A 31 1.07 7.00 13.57
CA ILE A 31 0.13 6.20 12.78
C ILE A 31 0.40 4.71 12.94
N PHE A 32 1.67 4.28 12.87
CA PHE A 32 2.03 2.87 12.98
C PHE A 32 1.91 2.32 14.41
N ASP A 33 2.15 3.15 15.43
CA ASP A 33 1.91 2.78 16.83
C ASP A 33 0.41 2.50 17.06
N ARG A 34 -0.48 3.33 16.50
CA ARG A 34 -1.93 3.09 16.59
C ARG A 34 -2.38 1.83 15.85
N LEU A 35 -1.76 1.53 14.71
CA LEU A 35 -2.03 0.28 13.99
C LEU A 35 -1.65 -0.93 14.87
N ASP A 36 -0.52 -0.86 15.56
CA ASP A 36 -0.06 -1.89 16.50
C ASP A 36 -0.99 -2.01 17.72
N GLU A 37 -1.39 -0.90 18.33
CA GLU A 37 -2.33 -0.85 19.47
C GLU A 37 -3.69 -1.51 19.16
N GLU A 38 -4.19 -1.35 17.93
CA GLU A 38 -5.43 -1.98 17.44
C GLU A 38 -5.24 -3.43 16.94
N GLY A 39 -3.99 -3.93 16.96
CA GLY A 39 -3.62 -5.25 16.48
C GLY A 39 -3.83 -5.42 14.97
N ILE A 40 -3.63 -4.36 14.19
CA ILE A 40 -3.76 -4.37 12.73
C ILE A 40 -2.41 -4.71 12.12
N ASN A 41 -2.30 -5.89 11.49
CA ASN A 41 -1.07 -6.31 10.82
C ASN A 41 -0.87 -5.56 9.50
N VAL A 42 0.34 -5.04 9.26
CA VAL A 42 0.72 -4.32 8.04
C VAL A 42 1.60 -5.20 7.15
N ASP A 43 1.29 -5.25 5.86
CA ASP A 43 2.05 -6.04 4.86
C ASP A 43 3.03 -5.17 4.05
N MET A 44 2.54 -4.19 3.29
CA MET A 44 3.39 -3.23 2.57
C MET A 44 3.16 -1.82 3.08
N ILE A 45 4.23 -1.04 3.03
CA ILE A 45 4.21 0.41 3.23
C ILE A 45 4.79 1.05 1.96
N SER A 46 4.09 2.03 1.42
CA SER A 46 4.52 2.83 0.28
C SER A 46 4.34 4.30 0.59
N GLN A 47 5.37 5.10 0.33
CA GLN A 47 5.33 6.55 0.54
C GLN A 47 5.60 7.26 -0.79
N SER A 48 4.80 8.27 -1.09
CA SER A 48 5.09 9.15 -2.22
C SER A 48 6.33 9.99 -1.95
N PRO A 49 6.97 10.53 -3.01
CA PRO A 49 7.88 11.66 -2.85
C PRO A 49 7.20 12.86 -2.17
N LEU A 50 8.03 13.73 -1.60
CA LEU A 50 7.61 15.01 -1.04
C LEU A 50 6.92 15.87 -2.10
N THR A 51 5.75 16.38 -1.76
CA THR A 51 5.03 17.41 -2.52
C THR A 51 4.80 18.61 -1.62
N GLY A 52 5.65 19.62 -1.74
CA GLY A 52 5.73 20.71 -0.77
C GLY A 52 6.20 20.19 0.59
N SER A 53 5.38 20.35 1.63
CA SER A 53 5.67 19.87 2.99
C SER A 53 4.91 18.58 3.35
N TYR A 54 4.33 17.92 2.35
CA TYR A 54 3.44 16.77 2.54
C TYR A 54 3.89 15.55 1.75
N VAL A 55 3.48 14.38 2.23
CA VAL A 55 3.57 13.09 1.52
C VAL A 55 2.20 12.40 1.52
N SER A 56 2.07 11.36 0.71
CA SER A 56 1.03 10.36 0.87
C SER A 56 1.66 9.07 1.38
N ILE A 57 1.05 8.48 2.40
CA ILE A 57 1.47 7.19 2.96
C ILE A 57 0.36 6.19 2.70
N SER A 58 0.71 5.08 2.06
CA SER A 58 -0.18 3.96 1.82
C SER A 58 0.34 2.73 2.53
N PHE A 59 -0.57 1.92 3.05
CA PHE A 59 -0.24 0.61 3.57
C PHE A 59 -1.29 -0.43 3.20
N SER A 60 -0.88 -1.69 3.10
CA SER A 60 -1.78 -2.82 2.91
C SER A 60 -1.97 -3.60 4.21
N THR A 61 -3.17 -4.15 4.38
CA THR A 61 -3.54 -5.06 5.47
C THR A 61 -4.57 -6.08 4.96
N SER A 62 -4.96 -7.03 5.81
CA SER A 62 -6.06 -7.96 5.51
C SER A 62 -7.39 -7.21 5.45
N SER A 63 -8.25 -7.57 4.49
CA SER A 63 -9.63 -7.04 4.43
C SER A 63 -10.48 -7.48 5.62
N GLU A 64 -10.04 -8.48 6.39
CA GLU A 64 -10.68 -8.87 7.65
C GLU A 64 -10.56 -7.78 8.73
N GLU A 65 -9.51 -6.95 8.67
CA GLU A 65 -9.26 -5.86 9.63
C GLU A 65 -10.04 -4.58 9.30
N MET A 66 -10.90 -4.59 8.27
CA MET A 66 -11.55 -3.39 7.71
C MET A 66 -12.36 -2.59 8.73
N VAL A 67 -12.98 -3.24 9.72
CA VAL A 67 -13.74 -2.55 10.77
C VAL A 67 -12.80 -1.68 11.61
N LYS A 68 -11.67 -2.22 12.05
CA LYS A 68 -10.69 -1.48 12.85
C LYS A 68 -9.99 -0.40 12.03
N VAL A 69 -9.63 -0.72 10.78
CA VAL A 69 -9.05 0.24 9.83
C VAL A 69 -9.97 1.44 9.61
N ALA A 70 -11.28 1.21 9.41
CA ALA A 70 -12.23 2.28 9.22
C ALA A 70 -12.40 3.15 10.48
N ALA A 71 -12.39 2.53 11.67
CA ALA A 71 -12.42 3.26 12.94
C ALA A 71 -11.19 4.16 13.10
N LEU A 72 -9.99 3.60 12.89
CA LEU A 72 -8.72 4.34 12.97
C LEU A 72 -8.66 5.47 11.93
N ALA A 73 -9.10 5.23 10.69
CA ALA A 73 -9.16 6.26 9.66
C ALA A 73 -10.08 7.43 10.06
N ASN A 74 -11.21 7.15 10.69
CA ASN A 74 -12.12 8.17 11.21
C ASN A 74 -11.50 8.95 12.37
N GLU A 75 -10.72 8.31 13.24
CA GLU A 75 -9.96 8.98 14.31
C GLU A 75 -8.88 9.89 13.76
N ILE A 76 -8.07 9.40 12.83
CA ILE A 76 -7.03 10.17 12.15
C ILE A 76 -7.66 11.40 11.47
N SER A 77 -8.79 11.25 10.80
CA SER A 77 -9.48 12.36 10.13
C SER A 77 -10.00 13.43 11.11
N ARG A 78 -10.43 13.00 12.31
CA ARG A 78 -10.92 13.91 13.37
C ARG A 78 -9.78 14.69 13.99
N GLU A 79 -8.66 14.03 14.26
CA GLU A 79 -7.48 14.65 14.87
C GLU A 79 -6.65 15.48 13.90
N TYR A 80 -6.62 15.06 12.64
CA TYR A 80 -5.90 15.72 11.56
C TYR A 80 -6.87 16.12 10.43
N PRO A 81 -7.58 17.26 10.56
CA PRO A 81 -8.62 17.67 9.61
C PRO A 81 -8.15 17.91 8.17
N SER A 82 -6.84 17.99 7.92
CA SER A 82 -6.24 18.07 6.59
C SER A 82 -6.04 16.71 5.91
N VAL A 83 -6.01 15.62 6.70
CA VAL A 83 -5.81 14.26 6.20
C VAL A 83 -7.14 13.73 5.69
N ARG A 84 -7.08 13.05 4.54
CA ARG A 84 -8.23 12.37 3.92
C ARG A 84 -7.82 10.93 3.65
N PRO A 85 -8.13 9.99 4.57
CA PRO A 85 -7.92 8.58 4.35
C PRO A 85 -8.77 8.10 3.18
N LEU A 86 -8.16 7.31 2.30
CA LEU A 86 -8.82 6.54 1.27
C LEU A 86 -8.64 5.07 1.62
N ILE A 87 -9.73 4.31 1.55
CA ILE A 87 -9.70 2.87 1.80
C ILE A 87 -10.26 2.17 0.57
N SER A 88 -9.44 1.35 -0.06
CA SER A 88 -9.84 0.39 -1.09
C SER A 88 -9.81 -1.00 -0.49
N HIS A 89 -10.87 -1.78 -0.66
CA HIS A 89 -10.96 -3.16 -0.18
C HIS A 89 -11.18 -4.10 -1.37
N ASN A 90 -11.08 -5.41 -1.13
CA ASN A 90 -11.21 -6.46 -2.15
C ASN A 90 -10.15 -6.36 -3.26
N ASN A 91 -8.93 -5.97 -2.90
CA ASN A 91 -7.80 -5.97 -3.83
C ASN A 91 -7.07 -7.31 -3.78
N VAL A 92 -6.34 -7.59 -4.85
CA VAL A 92 -5.41 -8.72 -4.93
C VAL A 92 -4.00 -8.18 -5.12
N LYS A 93 -3.07 -8.63 -4.29
CA LYS A 93 -1.64 -8.30 -4.42
C LYS A 93 -0.92 -9.43 -5.14
N ILE A 94 -0.31 -9.11 -6.28
CA ILE A 94 0.57 -10.01 -7.02
C ILE A 94 2.02 -9.55 -6.79
N SER A 95 2.89 -10.43 -6.33
CA SER A 95 4.32 -10.15 -6.16
C SER A 95 5.14 -11.06 -7.06
N LEU A 96 6.02 -10.44 -7.84
CA LEU A 96 6.93 -11.11 -8.76
C LEU A 96 8.34 -10.96 -8.22
N TYR A 97 9.07 -12.06 -8.15
CA TYR A 97 10.44 -12.08 -7.65
C TYR A 97 11.35 -12.82 -8.63
N GLY A 98 12.58 -12.31 -8.72
CA GLY A 98 13.68 -12.95 -9.42
C GLY A 98 14.97 -12.19 -9.12
N GLU A 99 15.99 -12.90 -8.69
CA GLU A 99 17.28 -12.33 -8.29
C GLU A 99 17.93 -11.51 -9.41
N GLU A 100 17.76 -11.95 -10.65
CA GLU A 100 18.33 -11.30 -11.82
C GLU A 100 17.47 -10.15 -12.36
N MET A 101 16.27 -9.91 -11.82
CA MET A 101 15.37 -8.85 -12.31
C MET A 101 16.04 -7.48 -12.44
N PRO A 102 16.87 -7.00 -11.48
CA PRO A 102 17.52 -5.71 -11.60
C PRO A 102 18.51 -5.59 -12.77
N LYS A 103 18.98 -6.71 -13.33
CA LYS A 103 19.99 -6.73 -14.41
C LYS A 103 19.38 -6.58 -15.80
N TYR A 104 18.05 -6.68 -15.93
CA TYR A 104 17.37 -6.62 -17.22
C TYR A 104 16.30 -5.53 -17.26
N HIS A 105 16.28 -4.76 -18.34
CA HIS A 105 15.21 -3.79 -18.59
C HIS A 105 13.98 -4.47 -19.21
N GLY A 106 12.84 -3.76 -19.20
CA GLY A 106 11.62 -4.19 -19.90
C GLY A 106 10.81 -5.31 -19.21
N ILE A 107 11.26 -5.83 -18.07
CA ILE A 107 10.52 -6.84 -17.30
C ILE A 107 9.17 -6.25 -16.85
N ALA A 108 9.18 -5.10 -16.19
CA ALA A 108 7.94 -4.44 -15.74
C ALA A 108 7.00 -4.13 -16.92
N ALA A 109 7.54 -3.64 -18.05
CA ALA A 109 6.76 -3.40 -19.25
C ALA A 109 6.11 -4.69 -19.79
N SER A 110 6.78 -5.84 -19.70
CA SER A 110 6.20 -7.14 -20.05
C SER A 110 5.05 -7.52 -19.12
N VAL A 111 5.21 -7.32 -17.82
CA VAL A 111 4.17 -7.60 -16.81
C VAL A 111 2.93 -6.77 -17.08
N PHE A 112 3.05 -5.45 -17.25
CA PHE A 112 1.90 -4.59 -17.53
C PHE A 112 1.24 -4.88 -18.89
N ARG A 113 2.00 -5.34 -19.90
CA ARG A 113 1.40 -5.82 -21.16
C ARG A 113 0.54 -7.06 -20.95
N VAL A 114 0.97 -8.00 -20.11
CA VAL A 114 0.18 -9.19 -19.77
C VAL A 114 -1.09 -8.79 -19.02
N LEU A 115 -0.99 -7.94 -17.99
CA LEU A 115 -2.16 -7.46 -17.24
C LEU A 115 -3.18 -6.75 -18.14
N LYS A 116 -2.71 -5.87 -19.03
CA LYS A 116 -3.56 -5.22 -20.04
C LYS A 116 -4.32 -6.24 -20.89
N ASN A 117 -3.66 -7.31 -21.32
CA ASN A 117 -4.29 -8.35 -22.16
C ASN A 117 -5.30 -9.20 -21.38
N CYS A 118 -5.21 -9.23 -20.05
CA CYS A 118 -6.21 -9.84 -19.18
C CYS A 118 -7.42 -8.93 -18.91
N GLY A 119 -7.39 -7.67 -19.36
CA GLY A 119 -8.48 -6.70 -19.15
C GLY A 119 -8.61 -6.24 -17.69
N THR A 120 -7.50 -6.21 -16.94
CA THR A 120 -7.45 -5.77 -15.54
C THR A 120 -6.85 -4.37 -15.43
N ASP A 121 -7.35 -3.61 -14.45
CA ASP A 121 -6.73 -2.37 -13.98
C ASP A 121 -5.71 -2.67 -12.86
N VAL A 122 -4.88 -1.68 -12.52
CA VAL A 122 -3.84 -1.72 -11.49
C VAL A 122 -3.97 -0.56 -10.50
#